data_AF-A0A5S9MKG5-F1
#
_entry.id   AF-A0A5S9MKG5-F1
#
_cell.length_a   1.000
_cell.length_b   1.000
_cell.length_c   1.000
_cell.angle_alpha   90.00
_cell.angle_beta   90.00
_cell.angle_gamma   90.00
#
_symmetry.space_group_name_H-M   'P 1'
#
loop_
_entity.id
_entity.type
_entity.pdbx_description
1 polymer ?
#
loop_
_entity_poly.entity_id
_entity_poly.type
_entity_poly.pdbx_seq_one_letter_code
_entity_poly.pdbx_strand_id
1 'polypeptide(L)'
;MKNWLLSILSLLIITGCSSPSMDESSSSKNISVSKEMTTHQAEKQNHSHDTLKDEPSGIVPAEIAIPAIDVKAKVEKTSLSNDGSMGVPQDTDNTAWFEDGPKPGDKGNAVMNGHVDNKWGPSVFID
;
A
#
# COMPACT_ATOMS: atom_id res chain seq x y z
N MET A 1 -24.47 -48.92 1.17
CA MET A 1 -24.95 -49.29 2.51
C MET A 1 -24.75 -48.10 3.43
N LYS A 2 -25.85 -47.46 3.89
CA LYS A 2 -26.02 -46.53 5.04
C LYS A 2 -25.17 -45.24 4.96
N ASN A 3 -25.61 -44.13 4.33
CA ASN A 3 -26.68 -43.20 4.75
C ASN A 3 -26.90 -43.07 6.27
N TRP A 4 -26.28 -42.04 6.89
CA TRP A 4 -26.68 -41.51 8.20
C TRP A 4 -27.12 -40.05 8.05
N LEU A 5 -28.44 -39.90 7.88
CA LEU A 5 -29.18 -38.66 8.02
C LEU A 5 -29.38 -38.30 9.51
N LEU A 6 -29.38 -37.00 9.80
CA LEU A 6 -30.22 -36.30 10.79
C LEU A 6 -29.97 -36.51 12.30
N SER A 7 -29.41 -35.47 12.92
CA SER A 7 -29.92 -34.86 14.17
C SER A 7 -29.58 -33.37 14.09
N ILE A 8 -30.46 -32.52 13.57
CA ILE A 8 -31.62 -31.91 14.24
C ILE A 8 -31.19 -31.13 15.50
N LEU A 9 -31.13 -29.82 15.31
CA LEU A 9 -31.73 -28.80 16.19
C LEU A 9 -31.12 -28.63 17.59
N SER A 10 -30.20 -27.68 17.70
CA SER A 10 -30.34 -26.68 18.76
C SER A 10 -30.10 -25.29 18.20
N LEU A 11 -31.26 -24.67 17.95
CA LEU A 11 -31.48 -23.26 17.81
C LEU A 11 -31.09 -22.59 19.13
N LEU A 12 -30.07 -21.73 19.15
CA LEU A 12 -30.00 -20.67 20.16
C LEU A 12 -29.76 -19.35 19.44
N ILE A 13 -30.89 -18.69 19.21
CA ILE A 13 -31.00 -17.31 18.80
C ILE A 13 -30.47 -16.47 19.97
N ILE A 14 -29.39 -15.74 19.75
CA ILE A 14 -29.14 -14.53 20.54
C ILE A 14 -29.10 -13.36 19.56
N THR A 15 -30.28 -12.77 19.41
CA THR A 15 -30.51 -11.44 18.87
C THR A 15 -29.72 -10.45 19.72
N GLY A 16 -28.62 -9.93 19.18
CA GLY A 16 -27.93 -8.75 19.72
C GLY A 16 -28.21 -7.55 18.83
N CYS A 17 -29.26 -6.80 19.12
CA CYS A 17 -29.42 -5.42 18.63
C CYS A 17 -29.01 -4.48 19.76
N SER A 18 -27.97 -3.68 19.54
CA SER A 18 -27.84 -2.38 20.19
C SER A 18 -27.09 -1.44 19.27
N SER A 19 -27.82 -0.47 18.74
CA SER A 19 -27.34 0.77 18.12
C SER A 19 -28.26 1.87 18.64
N PRO A 20 -27.89 3.16 18.56
CA PRO A 20 -26.61 3.81 18.80
C PRO A 20 -26.73 4.80 19.98
N SER A 21 -25.61 5.26 20.54
CA SER A 21 -25.60 6.41 21.44
C SER A 21 -24.56 7.40 20.95
N MET A 22 -25.07 8.56 20.57
CA MET A 22 -24.33 9.74 20.18
C MET A 22 -23.54 10.22 21.40
N ASP A 23 -22.24 10.39 21.25
CA ASP A 23 -21.51 11.43 21.98
C ASP A 23 -20.64 12.18 20.99
N GLU A 24 -21.18 13.33 20.61
CA GLU A 24 -20.51 14.41 19.95
C GLU A 24 -19.58 15.08 20.95
N SER A 25 -18.27 14.95 20.75
CA SER A 25 -17.34 15.93 21.29
C SER A 25 -16.19 16.15 20.33
N SER A 26 -16.49 17.00 19.36
CA SER A 26 -15.58 17.96 18.76
C SER A 26 -14.46 18.38 19.72
N SER A 27 -13.23 18.00 19.42
CA SER A 27 -12.04 18.70 19.94
C SER A 27 -11.10 19.02 18.79
N SER A 28 -11.57 19.91 17.91
CA SER A 28 -10.70 20.73 17.06
C SER A 28 -9.84 21.60 17.97
N LYS A 29 -8.62 21.15 18.26
CA LYS A 29 -7.62 22.00 18.90
C LYS A 29 -7.01 22.92 17.84
N ASN A 30 -7.64 24.08 17.68
CA ASN A 30 -7.08 25.24 16.99
C ASN A 30 -5.78 25.64 17.70
N ILE A 31 -4.63 25.34 17.10
CA ILE A 31 -3.37 26.02 17.42
C ILE A 31 -3.35 27.28 16.57
N SER A 32 -3.98 28.32 17.11
CA SER A 32 -3.74 29.71 16.75
C SER A 32 -2.42 30.13 17.39
N VAL A 33 -1.33 30.04 16.62
CA VAL A 33 -0.13 30.83 16.89
C VAL A 33 -0.11 31.93 15.85
N SER A 34 -0.63 33.08 16.27
CA SER A 34 -0.56 34.31 15.50
C SER A 34 0.73 35.06 15.80
N LYS A 35 1.24 35.65 14.73
CA LYS A 35 2.00 36.90 14.64
C LYS A 35 3.54 36.77 14.70
N GLU A 36 4.24 36.63 13.56
CA GLU A 36 4.48 37.57 12.45
C GLU A 36 5.71 38.45 12.69
N MET A 37 6.43 38.69 11.58
CA MET A 37 7.32 39.83 11.30
C MET A 37 8.82 39.57 11.45
N THR A 38 9.44 39.17 10.34
CA THR A 38 10.63 39.89 9.86
C THR A 38 10.57 40.00 8.34
N THR A 39 10.40 41.25 7.93
CA THR A 39 10.50 41.78 6.59
C THR A 39 11.89 41.54 6.01
N HIS A 40 11.95 40.81 4.89
CA HIS A 40 12.96 41.06 3.87
C HIS A 40 12.23 41.20 2.53
N GLN A 41 12.14 42.45 2.09
CA GLN A 41 11.59 42.81 0.79
C GLN A 41 12.75 43.04 -0.17
N ALA A 42 12.58 42.48 -1.38
CA ALA A 42 13.18 42.87 -2.64
C ALA A 42 14.67 42.58 -2.88
N GLU A 43 14.94 41.41 -3.47
CA GLU A 43 15.79 41.37 -4.66
C GLU A 43 15.04 40.67 -5.81
N LYS A 44 14.74 41.47 -6.84
CA LYS A 44 14.12 41.05 -8.09
C LYS A 44 15.17 40.30 -8.91
N GLN A 45 15.37 39.02 -8.62
CA GLN A 45 16.16 38.16 -9.49
C GLN A 45 15.22 37.55 -10.54
N ASN A 46 15.18 38.20 -11.70
CA ASN A 46 14.83 37.55 -12.97
C ASN A 46 15.91 36.50 -13.26
N HIS A 47 15.87 35.37 -12.55
CA HIS A 47 16.42 34.14 -13.06
C HIS A 47 15.33 33.51 -13.91
N SER A 48 15.46 33.72 -15.21
CA SER A 48 14.85 32.84 -16.21
C SER A 48 15.41 31.45 -15.94
N HIS A 49 14.78 30.72 -15.02
CA HIS A 49 14.94 29.29 -14.93
C HIS A 49 14.30 28.77 -16.20
N ASP A 50 15.14 28.56 -17.22
CA ASP A 50 14.85 27.67 -18.33
C ASP A 50 14.49 26.33 -17.70
N THR A 51 13.20 26.17 -17.41
CA THR A 51 12.68 25.08 -16.61
C THR A 51 12.58 23.93 -17.58
N LEU A 52 13.72 23.25 -17.76
CA LEU A 52 13.70 21.89 -18.26
C LEU A 52 12.67 21.16 -17.40
N LYS A 53 11.63 20.65 -18.05
CA LYS A 53 10.61 19.76 -17.48
C LYS A 53 11.28 18.47 -17.04
N ASP A 54 12.05 18.50 -15.98
CA ASP A 54 12.46 17.32 -15.23
C ASP A 54 11.33 16.99 -14.25
N GLU A 55 10.14 16.71 -14.81
CA GLU A 55 9.15 15.95 -14.06
C GLU A 55 9.76 14.55 -13.83
N PRO A 56 9.82 14.06 -12.59
CA PRO A 56 10.45 12.78 -12.31
C PRO A 56 9.71 11.69 -13.08
N SER A 57 10.40 11.06 -14.03
CA SER A 57 9.87 9.96 -14.83
C SER A 57 10.27 8.65 -14.17
N GLY A 58 9.29 7.97 -13.60
CA GLY A 58 9.47 6.68 -12.96
C GLY A 58 9.85 5.57 -13.93
N ILE A 59 10.41 4.51 -13.38
CA ILE A 59 10.94 3.37 -14.14
C ILE A 59 9.97 2.21 -14.18
N VAL A 60 10.08 1.37 -15.21
CA VAL A 60 9.54 0.01 -15.11
C VAL A 60 10.58 -0.82 -14.35
N PRO A 61 10.27 -1.28 -13.13
CA PRO A 61 11.24 -2.02 -12.32
C PRO A 61 11.51 -3.40 -12.94
N ALA A 62 12.76 -3.81 -12.93
CA ALA A 62 13.19 -5.11 -13.44
C ALA A 62 13.75 -6.03 -12.34
N GLU A 63 14.38 -5.44 -11.32
CA GLU A 63 15.00 -6.15 -10.20
C GLU A 63 14.91 -5.27 -8.94
N ILE A 64 14.79 -5.91 -7.78
CA ILE A 64 14.88 -5.28 -6.46
C ILE A 64 15.99 -5.94 -5.65
N ALA A 65 16.76 -5.14 -4.93
CA ALA A 65 17.80 -5.61 -4.01
C ALA A 65 17.59 -4.97 -2.63
N ILE A 66 17.55 -5.80 -1.58
CA ILE A 66 17.42 -5.38 -0.19
C ILE A 66 18.53 -6.08 0.62
N PRO A 67 19.75 -5.50 0.67
CA PRO A 67 20.92 -6.19 1.23
C PRO A 67 20.81 -6.56 2.71
N ALA A 68 20.02 -5.82 3.49
CA ALA A 68 19.83 -6.08 4.91
C ALA A 68 19.18 -7.45 5.19
N ILE A 69 18.45 -7.98 4.21
CA ILE A 69 17.67 -9.22 4.30
C ILE A 69 18.09 -10.23 3.22
N ASP A 70 19.26 -10.01 2.60
CA ASP A 70 19.83 -10.80 1.50
C ASP A 70 18.89 -11.05 0.30
N VAL A 71 18.02 -10.09 -0.01
CA VAL A 71 17.10 -10.19 -1.16
C VAL A 71 17.74 -9.60 -2.41
N LYS A 72 17.73 -10.37 -3.49
CA LYS A 72 17.94 -9.93 -4.86
C LYS A 72 17.00 -10.69 -5.80
N ALA A 73 15.93 -10.05 -6.24
CA ALA A 73 14.82 -10.73 -6.93
C ALA A 73 14.37 -9.96 -8.17
N LYS A 74 13.89 -10.69 -9.19
CA LYS A 74 13.25 -10.06 -10.35
C LYS A 74 11.90 -9.46 -9.95
N VAL A 75 11.46 -8.49 -10.74
CA VAL A 75 10.18 -7.82 -10.56
C VAL A 75 9.24 -8.19 -11.71
N GLU A 76 8.17 -8.90 -11.37
CA GLU A 76 7.02 -9.15 -12.23
C GLU A 76 6.06 -7.97 -12.20
N LYS A 77 5.14 -7.90 -13.16
CA LYS A 77 4.07 -6.90 -13.19
C LYS A 77 2.75 -7.57 -12.84
N THR A 78 1.98 -6.94 -11.95
CA THR A 78 0.65 -7.42 -11.59
C THR A 78 -0.35 -6.27 -11.52
N SER A 79 -1.58 -6.54 -11.95
CA SER A 79 -2.75 -5.69 -11.78
C SER A 79 -3.67 -6.25 -10.71
N LEU A 80 -4.83 -5.62 -10.53
CA LEU A 80 -5.91 -6.20 -9.72
C LEU A 80 -6.48 -7.48 -10.38
N SER A 81 -6.75 -8.48 -9.55
CA SER A 81 -7.54 -9.65 -9.92
C SER A 81 -9.03 -9.28 -10.02
N ASN A 82 -9.84 -10.18 -10.60
CA ASN A 82 -11.28 -9.97 -10.78
C ASN A 82 -12.06 -9.73 -9.47
N ASP A 83 -11.52 -10.20 -8.34
CA ASP A 83 -12.07 -10.02 -7.00
C ASP A 83 -11.57 -8.75 -6.29
N GLY A 84 -10.75 -7.93 -6.96
CA GLY A 84 -10.18 -6.70 -6.43
C GLY A 84 -8.94 -6.90 -5.56
N SER A 85 -8.42 -8.13 -5.43
CA SER A 85 -7.15 -8.38 -4.77
C SER A 85 -5.96 -7.95 -5.64
N MET A 86 -4.85 -7.54 -5.02
CA MET A 86 -3.61 -7.28 -5.76
C MET A 86 -3.04 -8.61 -6.28
N GLY A 87 -2.68 -8.66 -7.56
CA GLY A 87 -2.02 -9.83 -8.12
C GLY A 87 -0.68 -10.13 -7.43
N VAL A 88 -0.38 -11.41 -7.32
CA VAL A 88 0.85 -11.94 -6.72
C VAL A 88 1.81 -12.43 -7.80
N PRO A 89 3.14 -12.43 -7.55
CA PRO A 89 4.10 -12.96 -8.51
C PRO A 89 3.83 -14.45 -8.78
N GLN A 90 4.10 -14.91 -10.00
CA GLN A 90 3.93 -16.32 -10.36
C GLN A 90 5.06 -17.18 -9.79
N ASP A 91 6.28 -16.66 -9.79
CA ASP A 91 7.43 -17.28 -9.13
C ASP A 91 7.51 -16.80 -7.67
N THR A 92 7.66 -17.73 -6.73
CA THR A 92 7.73 -17.40 -5.31
C THR A 92 9.03 -16.69 -4.92
N ASP A 93 10.07 -16.83 -5.76
CA ASP A 93 11.37 -16.19 -5.56
C ASP A 93 11.43 -14.79 -6.20
N ASN A 94 10.38 -14.40 -6.92
CA ASN A 94 10.25 -13.06 -7.48
C ASN A 94 9.38 -12.15 -6.60
N THR A 95 9.49 -10.86 -6.87
CA THR A 95 8.55 -9.83 -6.38
C THR A 95 7.63 -9.39 -7.51
N ALA A 96 6.51 -8.75 -7.21
CA ALA A 96 5.68 -8.10 -8.20
C ALA A 96 5.41 -6.62 -7.87
N TRP A 97 5.44 -5.78 -8.91
CA TRP A 97 5.02 -4.39 -8.88
C TRP A 97 3.55 -4.26 -9.30
N PHE A 98 2.79 -3.47 -8.53
CA PHE A 98 1.43 -3.09 -8.89
C PHE A 98 1.42 -2.10 -10.07
N GLU A 99 1.20 -2.58 -11.29
CA GLU A 99 1.38 -1.78 -12.50
C GLU A 99 0.26 -0.76 -12.75
N ASP A 100 -0.90 -0.94 -12.11
CA ASP A 100 -2.01 0.03 -12.16
C ASP A 100 -1.74 1.27 -11.28
N GLY A 101 -0.67 1.23 -10.46
CA GLY A 101 -0.23 2.32 -9.59
C GLY A 101 0.93 3.15 -10.15
N PRO A 102 1.47 4.08 -9.34
CA PRO A 102 2.68 4.83 -9.70
C PRO A 102 3.87 3.91 -9.95
N LYS A 103 4.71 4.27 -10.94
CA LYS A 103 6.01 3.64 -11.10
C LYS A 103 6.95 4.07 -9.96
N PRO A 104 7.92 3.23 -9.58
CA PRO A 104 9.03 3.69 -8.76
C PRO A 104 9.70 4.92 -9.36
N GLY A 105 9.77 6.02 -8.61
CA GLY A 105 10.29 7.31 -9.06
C GLY A 105 9.23 8.31 -9.54
N ASP A 106 8.02 7.86 -9.88
CA ASP A 106 6.90 8.79 -10.15
C ASP A 106 6.36 9.39 -8.85
N LYS A 107 5.55 10.44 -8.97
CA LYS A 107 4.78 10.99 -7.86
C LYS A 107 3.73 9.98 -7.37
N GLY A 108 3.90 9.52 -6.12
CA GLY A 108 2.98 8.62 -5.43
C GLY A 108 3.70 7.43 -4.83
N ASN A 109 2.94 6.48 -4.29
CA ASN A 109 3.51 5.27 -3.69
C ASN A 109 3.54 4.13 -4.72
N ALA A 110 4.73 3.65 -5.06
CA ALA A 110 4.88 2.40 -5.78
C ALA A 110 4.73 1.23 -4.79
N VAL A 111 3.91 0.24 -5.13
CA VAL A 111 3.62 -0.92 -4.27
C VAL A 111 4.26 -2.16 -4.86
N MET A 112 4.98 -2.90 -4.02
CA MET A 112 5.62 -4.17 -4.34
C MET A 112 5.11 -5.25 -3.37
N ASN A 113 4.91 -6.47 -3.85
CA ASN A 113 4.62 -7.63 -2.99
C ASN A 113 5.51 -8.84 -3.35
N GLY A 114 5.46 -9.88 -2.53
CA GLY A 114 6.24 -11.10 -2.67
C GLY A 114 5.75 -12.17 -1.68
N HIS A 115 6.19 -13.41 -1.88
CA HIS A 115 5.84 -14.53 -1.01
C HIS A 115 6.73 -14.60 0.23
N VAL A 116 6.19 -15.03 1.36
CA VAL A 116 6.96 -15.33 2.59
C VAL A 116 7.56 -16.74 2.51
N ASP A 117 6.73 -17.73 2.17
CA ASP A 117 7.12 -19.13 2.01
C ASP A 117 6.29 -19.80 0.91
N ASN A 118 6.57 -21.08 0.68
CA ASN A 118 5.80 -21.99 -0.17
C ASN A 118 5.85 -23.40 0.44
N LYS A 119 5.18 -24.38 -0.19
CA LYS A 119 5.12 -25.77 0.31
C LYS A 119 6.48 -26.49 0.37
N TRP A 120 7.54 -25.91 -0.18
CA TRP A 120 8.89 -26.46 -0.24
C TRP A 120 9.90 -25.70 0.61
N GLY A 121 9.56 -24.52 1.14
CA GLY A 121 10.44 -23.75 2.00
C GLY A 121 10.22 -22.23 1.94
N PRO A 122 11.20 -21.46 2.44
CA PRO A 122 11.25 -20.00 2.32
C PRO A 122 11.11 -19.49 0.90
N SER A 123 10.59 -18.26 0.78
CA SER A 123 10.47 -17.50 -0.48
C SER A 123 11.18 -16.15 -0.36
N VAL A 124 10.90 -15.21 -1.26
CA VAL A 124 11.59 -13.91 -1.34
C VAL A 124 11.55 -13.06 -0.06
N PHE A 125 10.51 -13.17 0.79
CA PHE A 125 10.36 -12.38 2.02
C PHE A 125 10.23 -13.23 3.29
N ILE A 126 11.22 -14.09 3.57
CA ILE A 126 11.25 -14.93 4.78
C ILE A 126 11.77 -14.22 6.04
N ASP A 127 12.45 -13.07 5.89
CA ASP A 127 13.22 -12.39 6.94
C ASP A 127 12.42 -11.89 8.16
#